data_AF-A0A966JGI4-F1
#
_entry.id   AF-A0A966JGI4-F1
#
_cell.length_a   1.000
_cell.length_b   1.000
_cell.length_c   1.000
_cell.angle_alpha   90.00
_cell.angle_beta   90.00
_cell.angle_gamma   90.00
#
_symmetry.space_group_name_H-M   'P 1'
#
loop_
_entity.id
_entity.type
_entity.pdbx_description
1 polymer ?
#
loop_
_entity_poly.entity_id
_entity_poly.type
_entity_poly.pdbx_seq_one_letter_code
_entity_poly.pdbx_strand_id
1 'polypeptide(L)'
;ALGEVVFIDLPDTGRGVGSGEVLGEVESTKSVTEVYSPFDAVVVEVNPEVIATPDLVNSDPYGAGWLVELESETGDEDLLDALAYASLVGG
;
A
#
# COMPACT_ATOMS: atom_id res chain seq x y z
N ALA A 1 -6.54 4.55 -12.14
CA ALA A 1 -7.31 3.57 -11.35
C ALA A 1 -6.97 2.16 -11.85
N LEU A 2 -6.82 1.21 -10.93
CA LEU A 2 -6.32 -0.16 -11.21
C LEU A 2 -7.34 -1.06 -11.91
N GLY A 3 -8.65 -0.85 -11.70
CA GLY A 3 -9.70 -1.80 -12.07
C GLY A 3 -9.98 -2.78 -10.92
N GLU A 4 -10.63 -3.90 -11.24
CA GLU A 4 -10.96 -4.97 -10.28
C GLU A 4 -9.69 -5.73 -9.90
N VAL A 5 -9.33 -5.65 -8.61
CA VAL A 5 -8.17 -6.32 -8.03
C VAL A 5 -8.49 -7.79 -7.81
N VAL A 6 -7.60 -8.67 -8.25
CA VAL A 6 -7.77 -10.13 -8.22
C VAL A 6 -6.68 -10.84 -7.44
N PHE A 7 -5.54 -10.19 -7.22
CA PHE A 7 -4.42 -10.78 -6.50
C PHE A 7 -3.58 -9.68 -5.82
N ILE A 8 -3.03 -10.03 -4.65
CA ILE A 8 -2.22 -9.16 -3.80
C ILE A 8 -1.08 -10.02 -3.24
N ASP A 9 0.16 -9.58 -3.45
CA ASP A 9 1.35 -10.16 -2.83
C ASP A 9 2.02 -9.13 -1.93
N LEU A 10 2.32 -9.53 -0.71
CA LEU A 10 2.78 -8.68 0.37
C LEU A 10 4.00 -9.32 1.05
N PRO A 11 4.89 -8.50 1.61
CA PRO A 11 6.12 -8.99 2.20
C PRO A 11 5.86 -9.67 3.54
N ASP A 12 6.82 -10.46 4.01
CA ASP A 12 6.76 -11.01 5.36
C ASP A 12 6.91 -9.92 6.43
N THR A 13 6.20 -10.09 7.55
CA THR A 13 6.41 -9.31 8.77
C THR A 13 7.86 -9.44 9.25
N GLY A 14 8.48 -8.33 9.63
CA GLY A 14 9.88 -8.22 10.01
C GLY A 14 10.82 -7.85 8.86
N ARG A 15 10.33 -7.78 7.60
CA ARG A 15 11.12 -7.25 6.49
C ARG A 15 11.33 -5.74 6.67
N GLY A 16 12.60 -5.31 6.63
CA GLY A 16 12.96 -3.91 6.45
C GLY A 16 12.81 -3.49 4.98
N VAL A 17 12.31 -2.28 4.77
CA VAL A 17 12.05 -1.70 3.44
C VAL A 17 12.52 -0.25 3.41
N GLY A 18 13.21 0.14 2.34
CA GLY A 18 13.68 1.51 2.14
C GLY A 18 12.66 2.40 1.43
N SER A 19 12.82 3.73 1.55
CA SER A 19 12.01 4.68 0.77
C SER A 19 12.14 4.42 -0.74
N GLY A 20 11.01 4.32 -1.43
CA GLY A 20 10.94 4.01 -2.86
C GLY A 20 11.22 2.54 -3.23
N GLU A 21 11.47 1.66 -2.25
CA GLU A 21 11.60 0.22 -2.47
C GLU A 21 10.22 -0.42 -2.64
N VAL A 22 10.15 -1.48 -3.46
CA VAL A 22 8.92 -2.28 -3.63
C VAL A 22 8.56 -2.98 -2.32
N LEU A 23 7.39 -2.62 -1.81
CA LEU A 23 6.77 -3.18 -0.63
C LEU A 23 6.01 -4.45 -0.99
N GLY A 24 5.22 -4.41 -2.07
CA GLY A 24 4.43 -5.54 -2.57
C GLY A 24 3.84 -5.23 -3.95
N GLU A 25 2.97 -6.09 -4.44
CA GLU A 25 2.31 -5.94 -5.75
C GLU A 25 0.80 -6.19 -5.66
N VAL A 26 0.07 -5.44 -6.48
CA VAL A 26 -1.38 -5.55 -6.64
C VAL A 26 -1.66 -5.82 -8.11
N GLU A 27 -2.34 -6.92 -8.39
CA GLU A 27 -2.73 -7.32 -9.73
C GLU A 27 -4.25 -7.18 -9.91
N SER A 28 -4.62 -6.50 -10.99
CA SER A 28 -5.98 -6.41 -11.49
C SER A 28 -6.14 -7.23 -12.76
N THR A 29 -7.38 -7.39 -13.23
CA THR A 29 -7.67 -8.03 -14.53
C THR A 29 -7.04 -7.33 -15.75
N LYS A 30 -6.40 -6.17 -15.56
CA LYS A 30 -5.84 -5.33 -16.63
C LYS A 30 -4.34 -5.05 -16.49
N SER A 31 -3.81 -5.12 -15.27
CA SER A 31 -2.46 -4.64 -14.99
C SER A 31 -1.94 -5.19 -13.67
N VAL A 32 -0.63 -5.36 -13.59
CA VAL A 32 0.11 -5.52 -12.33
C VAL A 32 0.70 -4.16 -11.96
N THR A 33 0.61 -3.78 -10.69
CA THR A 33 1.15 -2.52 -10.17
C THR A 33 1.93 -2.79 -8.89
N GLU A 34 3.16 -2.29 -8.85
CA GLU A 34 4.00 -2.31 -7.67
C GLU A 34 3.55 -1.24 -6.67
N VAL A 35 3.58 -1.58 -5.39
CA VAL A 35 3.38 -0.67 -4.27
C VAL A 35 4.75 -0.38 -3.67
N TYR A 36 5.09 0.89 -3.54
CA TYR A 36 6.38 1.32 -3.02
C TYR A 36 6.25 1.85 -1.60
N SER A 37 7.27 1.61 -0.77
CA SER A 37 7.32 2.18 0.57
C SER A 37 7.54 3.69 0.51
N PRO A 38 6.78 4.49 1.26
CA PRO A 38 6.95 5.94 1.30
C PRO A 38 8.25 6.37 2.03
N PHE A 39 8.70 5.59 3.02
CA PHE A 39 9.85 5.90 3.88
C PHE A 39 10.56 4.61 4.33
N ASP A 40 11.73 4.76 4.94
CA ASP A 40 12.45 3.64 5.55
C ASP A 40 11.66 3.10 6.76
N ALA A 41 11.32 1.81 6.74
CA ALA A 41 10.47 1.19 7.76
C ALA A 41 10.71 -0.33 7.90
N VAL A 42 10.07 -0.91 8.91
CA VAL A 42 9.92 -2.36 9.08
C VAL A 42 8.44 -2.72 9.02
N VAL A 43 8.11 -3.78 8.28
CA VAL A 43 6.75 -4.32 8.22
C VAL A 43 6.43 -4.99 9.55
N VAL A 44 5.46 -4.46 10.28
CA VAL A 44 5.06 -5.02 11.60
C VAL A 44 3.80 -5.86 11.50
N GLU A 45 2.92 -5.57 10.54
CA GLU A 45 1.71 -6.34 10.29
C GLU A 45 1.38 -6.40 8.80
N VAL A 46 0.79 -7.51 8.36
CA VAL A 46 0.27 -7.71 7.00
C VAL A 46 -1.19 -8.09 7.14
N ASN A 47 -2.06 -7.48 6.33
CA ASN A 47 -3.48 -7.80 6.37
C ASN A 47 -3.77 -9.11 5.64
N PRO A 48 -4.14 -10.20 6.34
CA PRO A 48 -4.48 -11.45 5.68
C PRO A 48 -5.84 -11.39 4.96
N GLU A 49 -6.70 -10.45 5.33
CA GLU A 49 -8.06 -10.35 4.79
C GLU A 49 -8.05 -9.90 3.33
N VAL A 50 -7.18 -8.95 2.95
CA VAL A 50 -7.04 -8.51 1.56
C VAL A 50 -6.45 -9.59 0.65
N ILE A 51 -5.60 -10.47 1.18
CA ILE A 51 -5.07 -11.62 0.42
C ILE A 51 -6.20 -12.60 0.12
N ALA A 52 -7.09 -12.85 1.10
CA ALA A 52 -8.25 -13.72 0.92
C ALA A 52 -9.39 -13.06 0.12
N THR A 53 -9.53 -11.74 0.23
CA THR A 53 -10.62 -10.94 -0.35
C THR A 53 -10.05 -9.66 -1.00
N PRO A 54 -9.40 -9.75 -2.18
CA PRO A 54 -8.73 -8.61 -2.79
C PRO A 54 -9.64 -7.42 -3.16
N ASP A 55 -10.93 -7.66 -3.34
CA ASP A 55 -11.95 -6.62 -3.61
C ASP A 55 -12.05 -5.56 -2.48
N LEU A 56 -11.57 -5.85 -1.28
CA LEU A 56 -11.49 -4.88 -0.19
C LEU A 56 -10.63 -3.67 -0.55
N VAL A 57 -9.58 -3.85 -1.36
CA VAL A 57 -8.74 -2.74 -1.85
C VAL A 57 -9.54 -1.81 -2.78
N ASN A 58 -10.56 -2.33 -3.47
CA ASN A 58 -11.43 -1.51 -4.30
C ASN A 58 -12.56 -0.85 -3.51
N SER A 59 -13.19 -1.58 -2.58
CA SER A 59 -14.41 -1.16 -1.91
C SER A 59 -14.17 -0.33 -0.64
N ASP A 60 -13.09 -0.58 0.10
CA ASP A 60 -12.76 0.11 1.35
C ASP A 60 -11.22 0.28 1.54
N PRO A 61 -10.53 1.01 0.64
CA PRO A 61 -9.06 1.08 0.60
C PRO A 61 -8.39 1.66 1.84
N TYR A 62 -9.13 2.44 2.64
CA TYR A 62 -8.62 3.07 3.87
C TYR A 62 -9.17 2.45 5.15
N GLY A 63 -10.15 1.55 5.04
CA GLY A 63 -10.72 0.78 6.15
C GLY A 63 -10.20 -0.65 6.10
N ALA A 64 -11.06 -1.61 5.76
CA ALA A 64 -10.70 -3.04 5.71
C ALA A 64 -9.66 -3.40 4.65
N GLY A 65 -9.46 -2.55 3.64
CA GLY A 65 -8.54 -2.75 2.51
C GLY A 65 -7.09 -2.33 2.75
N TRP A 66 -6.67 -2.03 3.99
CA TRP A 66 -5.28 -1.72 4.31
C TRP A 66 -4.35 -2.90 3.96
N LEU A 67 -3.11 -2.63 3.54
CA LEU A 67 -2.19 -3.67 3.07
C LEU A 67 -1.24 -4.15 4.16
N VAL A 68 -0.48 -3.22 4.74
CA VAL A 68 0.51 -3.48 5.78
C VAL A 68 0.55 -2.34 6.79
N GLU A 69 1.00 -2.64 8.00
CA GLU A 69 1.43 -1.64 8.98
C GLU A 69 2.96 -1.57 8.99
N LEU A 70 3.48 -0.34 9.05
CA LEU A 70 4.91 -0.04 8.99
C LEU A 70 5.32 0.70 10.27
N GLU A 71 6.45 0.28 10.85
CA GLU A 71 7.12 0.99 11.94
C GLU A 71 8.37 1.69 11.40
N SER A 72 8.53 2.99 11.67
CA SER A 72 9.67 3.79 11.25
C SER A 72 10.16 4.68 12.40
N GLU A 73 11.47 4.91 12.47
CA GLU A 73 12.07 5.84 13.43
C GLU A 73 12.14 7.28 12.91
N THR A 74 12.13 7.47 11.58
CA THR A 74 12.45 8.75 10.95
C THR A 74 11.26 9.51 10.36
N GLY A 75 10.11 8.85 10.14
CA GLY A 75 8.83 9.52 9.83
C GLY A 75 8.75 10.36 8.55
N ASP A 76 7.54 10.85 8.27
CA ASP A 76 6.98 11.35 7.00
C ASP A 76 7.50 12.70 6.44
N GLU A 77 8.80 13.03 6.54
CA GLU A 77 9.27 14.43 6.34
C GLU A 77 8.97 15.03 4.94
N ASP A 78 8.74 14.20 3.91
CA ASP A 78 8.48 14.63 2.53
C ASP A 78 7.11 14.18 1.96
N LEU A 79 6.17 13.73 2.80
CA LEU A 79 4.85 13.30 2.33
C LEU A 79 3.84 14.43 2.20
N LEU A 80 2.85 14.21 1.36
CA LEU A 80 1.76 15.16 1.13
C LEU A 80 0.65 14.98 2.16
N ASP A 81 0.13 16.09 2.67
CA ASP A 81 -1.16 16.08 3.36
C ASP A 81 -2.32 15.79 2.39
N ALA A 82 -3.51 15.55 2.95
CA ALA A 82 -4.69 15.19 2.17
C ALA A 82 -5.08 16.27 1.13
N LEU A 83 -4.92 17.56 1.45
CA LEU A 83 -5.28 18.66 0.53
C LEU A 83 -4.26 18.81 -0.60
N ALA A 84 -2.98 18.67 -0.28
CA ALA A 84 -1.90 18.69 -1.24
C ALA A 84 -2.01 17.51 -2.22
N TYR A 85 -2.31 16.31 -1.71
CA TYR A 85 -2.53 15.13 -2.54
C TYR A 85 -3.76 15.29 -3.45
N ALA A 86 -4.90 15.74 -2.94
CA ALA A 86 -6.11 15.98 -3.74
C ALA A 86 -5.86 16.98 -4.88
N SER A 87 -5.07 18.03 -4.60
CA SER A 87 -4.68 19.04 -5.60
C SER A 87 -3.79 18.46 -6.69
N LEU A 88 -2.88 17.54 -6.34
CA LEU A 88 -1.99 16.88 -7.30
C LEU A 88 -2.74 15.95 -8.26
N VAL A 89 -3.69 15.16 -7.74
CA VAL A 89 -4.40 14.14 -8.54
C VAL A 89 -5.63 14.67 -9.27
N GLY A 90 -5.95 15.95 -9.09
CA GLY A 90 -6.93 16.66 -9.90
C GLY A 90 -8.39 16.51 -9.48
N GLY A 91 -8.66 16.24 -8.20
CA GLY A 91 -9.99 16.33 -7.57
C GLY A 91 -11.11 15.50 -8.20
#